data_AF-A0A356T9L4-F1
#
_entry.id   AF-A0A356T9L4-F1
#
_cell.length_a   1.000
_cell.length_b   1.000
_cell.length_c   1.000
_cell.angle_alpha   90.00
_cell.angle_beta   90.00
_cell.angle_gamma   90.00
#
_symmetry.space_group_name_H-M   'P 1'
#
loop_
_entity.id
_entity.type
_entity.pdbx_description
1 polymer ?
#
loop_
_entity_poly.entity_id
_entity_poly.type
_entity_poly.pdbx_seq_one_letter_code
_entity_poly.pdbx_strand_id
1 'polypeptide(L)'
;MSRDNLKGLLDDMLEESATQIEAEATREREALETRKAAPAPAPKEVAALEAIDALTGLTQEDLQKVLGGAAPDDLLVVLATADDVLQRRILGNLSQESVRWVRQNLEHMDHVTDAERDGARAKVLKVANVLLADGEISAPEPEAIGADEAPGAQEKGLRDLLTDLVRIAEQSGTGALEQLASSAGEPLLAHGLTLVAEGKKGDALRAELATRRAELERRYAQRLEWMGEALVAIAEGEGAEAFRARLFES
;
A
#
# COMPACT_ATOMS: atom_id res chain seq x y z
N MET A 1 37.80 -69.46 -19.65
CA MET A 1 37.46 -68.19 -20.32
C MET A 1 38.76 -67.45 -20.61
N SER A 2 39.05 -67.18 -21.88
CA SER A 2 40.35 -66.67 -22.33
C SER A 2 40.52 -65.18 -21.99
N ARG A 3 41.75 -64.77 -21.64
CA ARG A 3 42.14 -63.38 -21.35
C ARG A 3 41.81 -62.42 -22.50
N ASP A 4 41.76 -62.92 -23.72
CA ASP A 4 41.44 -62.15 -24.91
C ASP A 4 39.95 -61.76 -24.99
N ASN A 5 39.05 -62.57 -24.42
CA ASN A 5 37.61 -62.24 -24.38
C ASN A 5 37.29 -61.16 -23.36
N LEU A 6 38.12 -60.99 -22.32
CA LEU A 6 37.95 -59.92 -21.32
C LEU A 6 38.50 -58.58 -21.81
N LYS A 7 39.53 -58.58 -22.66
CA LYS A 7 40.04 -57.35 -23.29
C LYS A 7 39.08 -56.75 -24.30
N GLY A 8 38.51 -57.58 -25.19
CA GLY A 8 37.52 -57.10 -26.17
C GLY A 8 36.29 -56.47 -25.51
N LEU A 9 35.82 -57.04 -24.40
CA LEU A 9 34.64 -56.55 -23.69
C LEU A 9 34.91 -55.26 -22.89
N LEU A 10 36.14 -55.05 -22.44
CA LEU A 10 36.57 -53.80 -21.80
C LEU A 10 36.79 -52.68 -22.82
N ASP A 11 37.33 -52.97 -24.00
CA ASP A 11 37.48 -51.99 -25.07
C ASP A 11 36.11 -51.56 -25.63
N ASP A 12 35.18 -52.50 -25.83
CA ASP A 12 33.80 -52.19 -26.26
C ASP A 12 33.05 -51.31 -25.24
N MET A 13 33.18 -51.60 -23.93
CA MET A 13 32.56 -50.77 -22.87
C MET A 13 33.17 -49.37 -22.74
N LEU A 14 34.46 -49.22 -23.06
CA LEU A 14 35.15 -47.93 -23.04
C LEU A 14 34.78 -47.07 -24.27
N GLU A 15 34.61 -47.67 -25.44
CA GLU A 15 34.09 -46.98 -26.64
C GLU A 15 32.63 -46.54 -26.46
N GLU A 16 31.79 -47.38 -25.85
CA GLU A 16 30.39 -47.05 -25.56
C GLU A 16 30.26 -45.92 -24.52
N SER A 17 31.17 -45.88 -23.54
CA SER A 17 31.23 -44.79 -22.55
C SER A 17 31.74 -43.48 -23.17
N ALA A 18 32.74 -43.54 -24.05
CA ALA A 18 33.27 -42.35 -24.74
C ALA A 18 32.23 -41.71 -25.67
N THR A 19 31.47 -42.52 -26.39
CA THR A 19 30.39 -42.04 -27.27
C THR A 19 29.21 -41.45 -26.48
N GLN A 20 28.91 -41.97 -25.28
CA GLN A 20 27.91 -41.38 -24.39
C GLN A 20 28.36 -40.03 -23.82
N ILE A 21 29.63 -39.91 -23.40
CA ILE A 21 30.19 -38.65 -22.87
C ILE A 21 30.22 -37.57 -23.96
N GLU A 22 30.58 -37.92 -25.20
CA GLU A 22 30.56 -36.97 -26.32
C GLU A 22 29.14 -36.54 -26.67
N ALA A 23 28.17 -37.45 -26.66
CA ALA A 23 26.76 -37.12 -26.90
C ALA A 23 26.18 -36.20 -25.81
N GLU A 24 26.55 -36.41 -24.55
CA GLU A 24 26.12 -35.59 -23.42
C GLU A 24 26.78 -34.20 -23.46
N ALA A 25 28.08 -34.12 -23.76
CA ALA A 25 28.78 -32.85 -23.95
C ALA A 25 28.25 -32.03 -25.14
N THR A 26 27.77 -32.71 -26.18
CA THR A 26 27.15 -32.05 -27.35
C THR A 26 25.77 -31.50 -26.99
N ARG A 27 24.95 -32.26 -26.24
CA ARG A 27 23.65 -31.79 -25.73
C ARG A 27 23.80 -30.64 -24.73
N GLU A 28 24.82 -30.67 -23.88
CA GLU A 28 25.07 -29.62 -22.90
C GLU A 28 25.53 -28.32 -23.59
N ARG A 29 26.31 -28.43 -24.68
CA ARG A 29 26.69 -27.30 -25.54
C ARG A 29 25.49 -26.73 -26.31
N GLU A 30 24.63 -27.57 -26.87
CA GLU A 30 23.40 -27.12 -27.53
C GLU A 30 22.41 -26.49 -26.53
N ALA A 31 22.33 -26.99 -25.30
CA ALA A 31 21.56 -26.40 -24.22
C ALA A 31 22.12 -25.05 -23.74
N LEU A 32 23.45 -24.88 -23.76
CA LEU A 32 24.10 -23.59 -23.46
C LEU A 32 23.93 -22.56 -24.58
N GLU A 33 24.03 -22.98 -25.85
CA GLU A 33 23.81 -22.12 -27.01
C GLU A 33 22.34 -21.66 -27.10
N THR A 34 21.37 -22.55 -26.82
CA THR A 34 19.96 -22.16 -26.73
C THR A 34 19.65 -21.24 -25.54
N ARG A 35 20.37 -21.37 -24.41
CA ARG A 35 20.31 -20.41 -23.29
C ARG A 35 20.95 -19.06 -23.59
N LYS A 36 22.00 -19.01 -24.41
CA LYS A 36 22.65 -17.77 -24.86
C LYS A 36 21.89 -17.06 -25.98
N ALA A 37 21.16 -17.81 -26.80
CA ALA A 37 20.35 -17.31 -27.90
C ALA A 37 18.91 -16.96 -27.50
N ALA A 38 18.46 -17.37 -26.31
CA ALA A 38 17.28 -16.76 -25.71
C ALA A 38 17.62 -15.27 -25.46
N PRO A 39 16.91 -14.33 -26.08
CA PRO A 39 17.09 -12.92 -25.74
C PRO A 39 16.88 -12.81 -24.23
N ALA A 40 17.82 -12.20 -23.53
CA ALA A 40 17.59 -11.79 -22.15
C ALA A 40 16.20 -11.16 -22.13
N PRO A 41 15.29 -11.58 -21.23
CA PRO A 41 14.01 -10.90 -21.10
C PRO A 41 14.36 -9.43 -20.96
N ALA A 42 13.88 -8.61 -21.90
CA ALA A 42 14.09 -7.17 -21.84
C ALA A 42 13.82 -6.75 -20.39
N PRO A 43 14.69 -5.94 -19.75
CA PRO A 43 14.39 -5.42 -18.43
C PRO A 43 12.96 -4.88 -18.54
N LYS A 44 12.03 -5.43 -17.76
CA LYS A 44 10.68 -4.88 -17.68
C LYS A 44 10.92 -3.40 -17.43
N GLU A 45 10.62 -2.54 -18.40
CA GLU A 45 10.69 -1.10 -18.21
C GLU A 45 9.65 -0.80 -17.14
N VAL A 46 10.10 -0.80 -15.89
CA VAL A 46 9.25 -0.46 -14.77
C VAL A 46 9.07 1.04 -14.90
N ALA A 47 7.85 1.45 -15.29
CA ALA A 47 7.55 2.85 -15.48
C ALA A 47 7.90 3.62 -14.20
N ALA A 48 8.69 4.68 -14.36
CA ALA A 48 9.06 5.54 -13.24
C ALA A 48 7.79 6.20 -12.66
N LEU A 49 7.78 6.39 -11.36
CA LEU A 49 6.77 7.18 -10.66
C LEU A 49 6.90 8.64 -11.07
N GLU A 50 5.87 9.17 -11.71
CA GLU A 50 5.82 10.56 -12.19
C GLU A 50 5.24 11.52 -11.13
N ALA A 51 4.40 11.02 -10.23
CA ALA A 51 3.69 11.83 -9.22
C ALA A 51 3.84 11.26 -7.82
N ILE A 52 3.96 12.14 -6.82
CA ILE A 52 4.13 11.75 -5.41
C ILE A 52 2.92 10.97 -4.89
N ASP A 53 1.75 11.21 -5.47
CA ASP A 53 0.50 10.54 -5.09
C ASP A 53 0.54 9.05 -5.47
N ALA A 54 1.37 8.64 -6.43
CA ALA A 54 1.60 7.24 -6.78
C ALA A 54 2.19 6.42 -5.62
N LEU A 55 2.79 7.08 -4.61
CA LEU A 55 3.25 6.41 -3.39
C LEU A 55 2.10 5.78 -2.60
N THR A 56 0.87 6.24 -2.79
CA THR A 56 -0.32 5.64 -2.15
C THR A 56 -0.57 4.20 -2.63
N GLY A 57 -0.18 3.89 -3.87
CA GLY A 57 -0.31 2.55 -4.47
C GLY A 57 0.77 1.57 -4.03
N LEU A 58 1.76 2.00 -3.24
CA LEU A 58 2.81 1.12 -2.73
C LEU A 58 2.30 0.23 -1.58
N THR A 59 2.91 -0.95 -1.48
CA THR A 59 2.73 -1.82 -0.33
C THR A 59 3.26 -1.13 0.94
N GLN A 60 2.80 -1.58 2.11
CA GLN A 60 3.26 -1.03 3.39
C GLN A 60 4.78 -1.15 3.55
N GLU A 61 5.33 -2.32 3.22
CA GLU A 61 6.77 -2.58 3.28
C GLU A 61 7.56 -1.67 2.33
N ASP A 62 7.08 -1.53 1.09
CA ASP A 62 7.74 -0.71 0.08
C ASP A 62 7.69 0.78 0.44
N LEU A 63 6.55 1.25 0.95
CA LEU A 63 6.43 2.62 1.42
C LEU A 63 7.39 2.89 2.59
N GLN A 64 7.55 1.95 3.52
CA GLN A 64 8.53 2.08 4.61
C GLN A 64 9.97 2.21 4.10
N LYS A 65 10.34 1.46 3.05
CA LYS A 65 11.67 1.59 2.42
C LYS A 65 11.87 2.98 1.82
N VAL A 66 10.86 3.51 1.13
CA VAL A 66 10.88 4.87 0.57
C VAL A 66 11.01 5.92 1.68
N LEU A 67 10.21 5.80 2.74
CA LEU A 67 10.25 6.73 3.88
C LEU A 67 11.58 6.66 4.64
N GLY A 68 12.17 5.47 4.77
CA GLY A 68 13.48 5.28 5.39
C GLY A 68 14.65 5.86 4.57
N GLY A 69 14.49 5.97 3.25
CA GLY A 69 15.47 6.58 2.35
C GLY A 69 15.30 8.08 2.14
N ALA A 70 14.15 8.65 2.50
CA ALA A 70 13.86 10.07 2.35
C ALA A 70 14.43 10.90 3.51
N ALA A 71 14.87 12.13 3.20
CA ALA A 71 15.36 13.04 4.23
C ALA A 71 14.19 13.52 5.13
N PRO A 72 14.39 13.62 6.45
CA PRO A 72 13.33 14.04 7.38
C PRO A 72 12.69 15.39 7.02
N ASP A 73 13.49 16.38 6.62
CA ASP A 73 13.01 17.71 6.26
C ASP A 73 12.14 17.68 4.98
N ASP A 74 12.55 16.90 3.99
CA ASP A 74 11.79 16.73 2.75
C ASP A 74 10.46 15.99 3.02
N LEU A 75 10.46 15.01 3.93
CA LEU A 75 9.23 14.33 4.37
C LEU A 75 8.26 15.26 5.08
N LEU A 76 8.75 16.17 5.92
CA LEU A 76 7.93 17.18 6.60
C LEU A 76 7.27 18.12 5.59
N VAL A 77 8.02 18.59 4.58
CA VAL A 77 7.49 19.43 3.50
C VAL A 77 6.45 18.70 2.65
N VAL A 78 6.66 17.42 2.35
CA VAL A 78 5.65 16.60 1.65
C VAL A 78 4.41 16.45 2.52
N LEU A 79 4.54 16.13 3.82
CA LEU A 79 3.42 15.96 4.73
C LEU A 79 2.62 17.25 5.00
N ALA A 80 3.26 18.40 4.95
CA ALA A 80 2.62 19.71 5.09
C ALA A 80 1.75 20.08 3.87
N THR A 81 1.99 19.46 2.72
CA THR A 81 1.37 19.83 1.43
C THR A 81 0.66 18.66 0.74
N ALA A 82 0.67 17.47 1.34
CA ALA A 82 0.01 16.27 0.84
C ALA A 82 -1.50 16.33 1.07
N ASP A 83 -2.25 15.59 0.27
CA ASP A 83 -3.67 15.36 0.54
C ASP A 83 -3.86 14.44 1.77
N ASP A 84 -5.10 14.40 2.28
CA ASP A 84 -5.44 13.61 3.46
C ASP A 84 -5.19 12.10 3.27
N VAL A 85 -5.17 11.59 2.04
CA VAL A 85 -5.00 10.17 1.75
C VAL A 85 -3.53 9.80 1.88
N LEU A 86 -2.66 10.52 1.17
CA LEU A 86 -1.22 10.35 1.22
C LEU A 86 -0.68 10.65 2.63
N GLN A 87 -1.18 11.70 3.28
CA GLN A 87 -0.77 12.05 4.64
C GLN A 87 -1.10 10.93 5.63
N ARG A 88 -2.33 10.37 5.59
CA ARG A 88 -2.71 9.23 6.45
C ARG A 88 -1.87 8.00 6.14
N ARG A 89 -1.59 7.71 4.87
CA ARG A 89 -0.80 6.56 4.46
C ARG A 89 0.63 6.64 4.98
N ILE A 90 1.27 7.80 4.87
CA ILE A 90 2.63 8.04 5.39
C ILE A 90 2.63 7.94 6.92
N LEU A 91 1.72 8.63 7.61
CA LEU A 91 1.67 8.62 9.08
C LEU A 91 1.36 7.23 9.65
N GLY A 92 0.52 6.43 8.99
CA GLY A 92 0.20 5.06 9.38
C GLY A 92 1.37 4.09 9.23
N ASN A 93 2.40 4.46 8.48
CA ASN A 93 3.63 3.67 8.30
C ASN A 93 4.75 4.01 9.30
N LEU A 94 4.57 5.07 10.09
CA LEU A 94 5.54 5.54 11.07
C LEU A 94 5.25 4.99 12.48
N SER A 95 6.28 4.93 13.31
CA SER A 95 6.12 4.63 14.74
C SER A 95 5.37 5.76 15.46
N GLN A 96 4.73 5.46 16.60
CA GLN A 96 4.04 6.48 17.41
C GLN A 96 4.97 7.62 17.88
N GLU A 97 6.24 7.32 18.11
CA GLU A 97 7.26 8.32 18.47
C GLU A 97 7.58 9.22 17.27
N SER A 98 7.77 8.61 16.08
CA SER A 98 8.01 9.33 14.82
C SER A 98 6.83 10.21 14.43
N VAL A 99 5.59 9.72 14.57
CA VAL A 99 4.38 10.51 14.32
C VAL A 99 4.28 11.71 15.25
N ARG A 100 4.61 11.52 16.54
CA ARG A 100 4.62 12.63 17.51
C ARG A 100 5.65 13.68 17.13
N TRP A 101 6.85 13.26 16.77
CA TRP A 101 7.91 14.15 16.30
C TRP A 101 7.47 14.92 15.05
N VAL A 102 6.91 14.22 14.05
CA VAL A 102 6.42 14.85 12.81
C VAL A 102 5.36 15.91 13.11
N ARG A 103 4.36 15.60 13.95
CA ARG A 103 3.29 16.55 14.30
C ARG A 103 3.83 17.80 14.98
N GLN A 104 4.76 17.66 15.92
CA GLN A 104 5.40 18.80 16.59
C GLN A 104 6.18 19.68 15.62
N ASN A 105 6.87 19.08 14.64
CA ASN A 105 7.61 19.84 13.64
C ASN A 105 6.68 20.53 12.64
N LEU A 106 5.58 19.89 12.24
CA LEU A 106 4.55 20.50 11.38
C LEU A 106 3.87 21.71 12.04
N GLU A 107 3.65 21.67 13.37
CA GLU A 107 3.10 22.82 14.13
C GLU A 107 4.05 24.04 14.15
N HIS A 108 5.35 23.81 13.97
CA HIS A 108 6.39 24.84 13.94
C HIS A 108 6.86 25.19 12.53
N MET A 109 6.30 24.55 11.50
CA MET A 109 6.61 24.88 10.12
C MET A 109 5.86 26.15 9.70
N ASP A 110 6.62 27.14 9.26
CA ASP A 110 6.10 28.31 8.59
C ASP A 110 5.55 27.95 7.20
N HIS A 111 5.05 28.96 6.48
CA HIS A 111 4.63 28.83 5.08
C HIS A 111 5.67 28.08 4.23
N VAL A 112 5.24 27.00 3.58
CA VAL A 112 6.01 26.26 2.57
C VAL A 112 5.78 26.87 1.19
N THR A 113 6.85 27.31 0.52
CA THR A 113 6.77 27.82 -0.85
C THR A 113 6.51 26.70 -1.87
N ASP A 114 5.93 27.04 -3.02
CA ASP A 114 5.71 26.07 -4.10
C ASP A 114 7.05 25.45 -4.57
N ALA A 115 8.14 26.22 -4.59
CA ALA A 115 9.47 25.72 -4.94
C ALA A 115 10.02 24.69 -3.94
N GLU A 116 9.81 24.91 -2.64
CA GLU A 116 10.18 23.94 -1.60
C GLU A 116 9.34 22.68 -1.68
N ARG A 117 8.03 22.84 -1.92
CA ARG A 117 7.09 21.74 -2.14
C ARG A 117 7.55 20.86 -3.30
N ASP A 118 7.77 21.45 -4.46
CA ASP A 118 8.14 20.71 -5.68
C ASP A 118 9.52 20.07 -5.54
N GLY A 119 10.46 20.78 -4.90
CA GLY A 119 11.79 20.26 -4.61
C GLY A 119 11.76 19.04 -3.69
N ALA A 120 10.99 19.09 -2.60
CA ALA A 120 10.83 17.98 -1.66
C ALA A 120 10.13 16.79 -2.33
N ARG A 121 9.05 17.03 -3.07
CA ARG A 121 8.33 15.99 -3.83
C ARG A 121 9.25 15.29 -4.83
N ALA A 122 10.04 16.04 -5.59
CA ALA A 122 10.98 15.48 -6.55
C ALA A 122 12.07 14.62 -5.90
N LYS A 123 12.58 15.00 -4.72
CA LYS A 123 13.58 14.22 -3.98
C LYS A 123 12.99 12.91 -3.44
N VAL A 124 11.80 12.95 -2.85
CA VAL A 124 11.13 11.73 -2.36
C VAL A 124 10.80 10.79 -3.52
N LEU A 125 10.30 11.32 -4.64
CA LEU A 125 10.09 10.55 -5.87
C LEU A 125 11.39 9.95 -6.41
N LYS A 126 12.50 10.68 -6.34
CA LYS A 126 13.80 10.16 -6.74
C LYS A 126 14.22 8.95 -5.90
N VAL A 127 14.01 9.00 -4.58
CA VAL A 127 14.27 7.84 -3.70
C VAL A 127 13.42 6.65 -4.12
N ALA A 128 12.12 6.85 -4.33
CA ALA A 128 11.23 5.77 -4.75
C ALA A 128 11.63 5.19 -6.12
N ASN A 129 11.96 6.02 -7.10
CA ASN A 129 12.38 5.58 -8.42
C ASN A 129 13.72 4.85 -8.42
N VAL A 130 14.65 5.20 -7.53
CA VAL A 130 15.90 4.45 -7.34
C VAL A 130 15.59 3.05 -6.78
N LEU A 131 14.79 2.97 -5.71
CA LEU A 131 14.40 1.68 -5.13
C LEU A 131 13.63 0.80 -6.13
N LEU A 132 12.82 1.41 -6.99
CA LEU A 132 12.04 0.72 -8.01
C LEU A 132 12.92 0.21 -9.17
N ALA A 133 13.92 0.99 -9.58
CA ALA A 133 14.93 0.57 -10.55
C ALA A 133 15.83 -0.55 -10.01
N ASP A 134 16.14 -0.51 -8.72
CA ASP A 134 16.93 -1.53 -8.02
C ASP A 134 16.11 -2.81 -7.72
N GLY A 135 14.78 -2.78 -7.93
CA GLY A 135 13.87 -3.89 -7.62
C GLY A 135 13.64 -4.11 -6.12
N GLU A 136 14.03 -3.15 -5.28
CA GLU A 136 13.83 -3.14 -3.82
C GLU A 136 12.38 -2.83 -3.44
N ILE A 137 11.66 -2.13 -4.32
CA ILE A 137 10.20 -1.93 -4.26
C ILE A 137 9.53 -2.34 -5.56
N SER A 138 8.27 -2.75 -5.48
CA SER A 138 7.49 -3.09 -6.65
C SER A 138 6.87 -1.84 -7.28
N ALA A 139 6.70 -1.85 -8.61
CA ALA A 139 5.91 -0.82 -9.27
C ALA A 139 4.48 -0.82 -8.69
N PRO A 140 3.92 0.35 -8.37
CA PRO A 140 2.50 0.45 -8.09
C PRO A 140 1.79 0.07 -9.39
N GLU A 141 1.03 -1.02 -9.36
CA GLU A 141 0.18 -1.37 -10.47
C GLU A 141 -0.79 -0.19 -10.71
N PRO A 142 -1.03 0.21 -11.98
CA PRO A 142 -1.95 1.29 -12.29
C PRO A 142 -3.30 0.96 -11.68
N GLU A 143 -3.71 1.80 -10.73
CA GLU A 143 -4.87 1.71 -9.85
C GLU A 143 -5.95 0.68 -10.27
N ALA A 144 -5.98 -0.44 -9.57
CA ALA A 144 -7.28 -0.91 -9.10
C ALA A 144 -7.68 0.05 -7.98
N ILE A 145 -8.50 1.05 -8.33
CA ILE A 145 -9.33 1.79 -7.38
C ILE A 145 -10.01 0.75 -6.48
N GLY A 146 -9.56 0.65 -5.22
CA GLY A 146 -10.04 -0.36 -4.28
C GLY A 146 -9.06 -1.52 -4.03
N ALA A 147 -7.82 -1.24 -3.64
CA ALA A 147 -7.01 -2.21 -2.89
C ALA A 147 -7.65 -2.41 -1.50
N ASP A 148 -8.70 -3.22 -1.48
CA ASP A 148 -9.04 -4.12 -0.40
C ASP A 148 -7.71 -4.80 0.00
N GLU A 149 -7.18 -4.50 1.19
CA GLU A 149 -6.21 -5.42 1.78
C GLU A 149 -6.94 -6.75 1.81
N ALA A 150 -6.35 -7.81 1.23
CA ALA A 150 -7.00 -9.11 1.06
C ALA A 150 -8.03 -9.35 2.18
N PRO A 151 -9.32 -9.56 1.91
CA PRO A 151 -10.43 -9.21 2.81
C PRO A 151 -10.31 -9.67 4.28
N GLY A 152 -9.48 -10.68 4.58
CA GLY A 152 -9.12 -11.07 5.93
C GLY A 152 -8.11 -10.19 6.68
N ALA A 153 -7.29 -9.36 6.02
CA ALA A 153 -6.23 -8.55 6.65
C ALA A 153 -6.78 -7.26 7.28
N GLN A 154 -7.61 -6.51 6.54
CA GLN A 154 -8.39 -5.39 7.08
C GLN A 154 -9.33 -5.85 8.21
N GLU A 155 -10.02 -6.98 8.01
CA GLU A 155 -10.86 -7.59 9.05
C GLU A 155 -10.06 -8.01 10.28
N LYS A 156 -8.86 -8.58 10.10
CA LYS A 156 -7.99 -8.97 11.22
C LYS A 156 -7.50 -7.76 11.99
N GLY A 157 -7.02 -6.71 11.30
CA GLY A 157 -6.59 -5.47 11.94
C GLY A 157 -7.71 -4.82 12.76
N LEU A 158 -8.93 -4.80 12.22
CA LEU A 158 -10.09 -4.30 12.96
C LEU A 158 -10.42 -5.18 14.18
N ARG A 159 -10.38 -6.51 14.05
CA ARG A 159 -10.63 -7.43 15.18
C ARG A 159 -9.62 -7.25 16.29
N ASP A 160 -8.34 -7.11 15.94
CA ASP A 160 -7.26 -6.92 16.91
C ASP A 160 -7.44 -5.59 17.64
N LEU A 161 -7.74 -4.50 16.90
CA LEU A 161 -8.06 -3.19 17.48
C LEU A 161 -9.24 -3.26 18.45
N LEU A 162 -10.36 -3.86 18.04
CA LEU A 162 -11.55 -3.97 18.88
C LEU A 162 -11.27 -4.78 20.15
N THR A 163 -10.46 -5.84 20.04
CA THR A 163 -10.03 -6.66 21.18
C THR A 163 -9.17 -5.86 22.15
N ASP A 164 -8.24 -5.05 21.63
CA ASP A 164 -7.39 -4.20 22.45
C ASP A 164 -8.19 -3.10 23.17
N LEU A 165 -9.19 -2.51 22.52
CA LEU A 165 -10.08 -1.54 23.15
C LEU A 165 -10.85 -2.15 24.34
N VAL A 166 -11.37 -3.36 24.20
CA VAL A 166 -12.02 -4.08 25.31
C VAL A 166 -11.04 -4.32 26.44
N ARG A 167 -9.83 -4.79 26.12
CA ARG A 167 -8.76 -5.05 27.10
C ARG A 167 -8.36 -3.79 27.87
N ILE A 168 -8.23 -2.65 27.19
CA ILE A 168 -7.93 -1.36 27.82
C ILE A 168 -9.04 -0.96 28.77
N ALA A 169 -10.30 -1.11 28.35
CA ALA A 169 -11.46 -0.81 29.19
C ALA A 169 -11.50 -1.69 30.45
N GLU A 170 -11.13 -2.97 30.34
CA GLU A 170 -11.03 -3.89 31.49
C GLU A 170 -9.92 -3.48 32.47
N GLN A 171 -8.77 -3.07 31.96
CA GLN A 171 -7.60 -2.74 32.80
C GLN A 171 -7.67 -1.34 33.43
N SER A 172 -8.21 -0.38 32.69
CA SER A 172 -8.10 1.06 33.01
C SER A 172 -9.46 1.76 33.15
N GLY A 173 -10.56 1.04 32.94
CA GLY A 173 -11.91 1.60 32.94
C GLY A 173 -12.28 2.31 31.64
N THR A 174 -13.58 2.57 31.46
CA THR A 174 -14.12 3.15 30.21
C THR A 174 -13.69 4.60 29.97
N GLY A 175 -13.25 5.33 31.00
CA GLY A 175 -12.71 6.69 30.84
C GLY A 175 -11.40 6.73 30.07
N ALA A 176 -10.61 5.65 30.08
CA ALA A 176 -9.37 5.56 29.29
C ALA A 176 -9.63 5.53 27.77
N LEU A 177 -10.86 5.23 27.35
CA LEU A 177 -11.24 5.14 25.95
C LEU A 177 -11.47 6.50 25.29
N GLU A 178 -11.66 7.57 26.07
CA GLU A 178 -11.94 8.91 25.56
C GLU A 178 -10.78 9.45 24.71
N GLN A 179 -9.54 9.22 25.16
CA GLN A 179 -8.34 9.60 24.41
C GLN A 179 -8.23 8.84 23.08
N LEU A 180 -8.78 7.63 23.02
CA LEU A 180 -8.79 6.79 21.83
C LEU A 180 -9.91 7.19 20.86
N ALA A 181 -11.02 7.73 21.37
CA ALA A 181 -12.15 8.20 20.56
C ALA A 181 -11.73 9.28 19.55
N SER A 182 -10.89 10.24 19.97
CA SER A 182 -10.39 11.31 19.09
C SER A 182 -9.37 10.82 18.06
N SER A 183 -8.73 9.67 18.30
CA SER A 183 -7.77 9.06 17.37
C SER A 183 -8.38 7.99 16.45
N ALA A 184 -9.63 7.57 16.72
CA ALA A 184 -10.29 6.55 15.93
C ALA A 184 -10.62 7.14 14.54
N GLY A 185 -9.97 6.62 13.50
CA GLY A 185 -10.27 6.98 12.11
C GLY A 185 -11.67 6.54 11.63
N GLU A 186 -12.35 5.71 12.43
CA GLU A 186 -13.67 5.19 12.16
C GLU A 186 -14.76 6.00 12.88
N PRO A 187 -15.67 6.68 12.16
CA PRO A 187 -16.61 7.63 12.75
C PRO A 187 -17.66 7.00 13.67
N LEU A 188 -18.00 5.71 13.45
CA LEU A 188 -18.89 4.97 14.34
C LEU A 188 -18.17 4.55 15.62
N LEU A 189 -16.90 4.14 15.51
CA LEU A 189 -16.07 3.75 16.64
C LEU A 189 -15.76 4.95 17.53
N ALA A 190 -15.33 6.07 16.95
CA ALA A 190 -15.10 7.33 17.66
C ALA A 190 -16.33 7.74 18.49
N HIS A 191 -17.50 7.78 17.84
CA HIS A 191 -18.75 8.12 18.50
C HIS A 191 -19.10 7.13 19.63
N GLY A 192 -18.95 5.82 19.37
CA GLY A 192 -19.23 4.79 20.37
C GLY A 192 -18.32 4.87 21.59
N LEU A 193 -17.03 5.13 21.41
CA LEU A 193 -16.08 5.29 22.51
C LEU A 193 -16.41 6.52 23.36
N THR A 194 -16.81 7.64 22.75
CA THR A 194 -17.29 8.82 23.48
C THR A 194 -18.52 8.50 24.33
N LEU A 195 -19.54 7.85 23.76
CA LEU A 195 -20.75 7.48 24.49
C LEU A 195 -20.47 6.53 25.66
N VAL A 196 -19.51 5.61 25.49
CA VAL A 196 -19.07 4.69 26.54
C VAL A 196 -18.30 5.44 27.64
N ALA A 197 -17.44 6.40 27.28
CA ALA A 197 -16.75 7.25 28.24
C ALA A 197 -17.72 8.13 29.05
N GLU A 198 -18.79 8.62 28.42
CA GLU A 198 -19.91 9.33 29.06
C GLU A 198 -20.78 8.42 29.95
N GLY A 199 -20.53 7.11 29.94
CA GLY A 199 -21.22 6.14 30.79
C GLY A 199 -22.55 5.63 30.22
N LYS A 200 -22.88 5.89 28.95
CA LYS A 200 -24.03 5.24 28.29
C LYS A 200 -23.78 3.73 28.18
N LYS A 201 -24.81 2.94 28.47
CA LYS A 201 -24.74 1.47 28.50
C LYS A 201 -26.05 0.86 28.01
N GLY A 202 -26.02 -0.44 27.72
CA GLY A 202 -27.22 -1.23 27.42
C GLY A 202 -27.99 -0.71 26.20
N ASP A 203 -29.31 -0.68 26.30
CA ASP A 203 -30.19 -0.39 25.15
C ASP A 203 -30.07 1.06 24.66
N ALA A 204 -29.79 2.01 25.54
CA ALA A 204 -29.58 3.41 25.17
C ALA A 204 -28.34 3.57 24.27
N LEU A 205 -27.23 2.89 24.60
CA LEU A 205 -26.03 2.88 23.77
C LEU A 205 -26.30 2.22 22.41
N ARG A 206 -27.02 1.09 22.39
CA ARG A 206 -27.34 0.39 21.13
C ARG A 206 -28.21 1.24 20.21
N ALA A 207 -29.20 1.95 20.75
CA ALA A 207 -30.07 2.82 19.97
C ALA A 207 -29.28 3.96 19.31
N GLU A 208 -28.40 4.63 20.06
CA GLU A 208 -27.57 5.73 19.54
C GLU A 208 -26.60 5.24 18.45
N LEU A 209 -25.94 4.09 18.68
CA LEU A 209 -25.06 3.48 17.67
C LEU A 209 -25.83 3.09 16.40
N ALA A 210 -27.07 2.58 16.53
CA ALA A 210 -27.91 2.25 15.39
C ALA A 210 -28.31 3.50 14.60
N THR A 211 -28.70 4.58 15.29
CA THR A 211 -29.01 5.87 14.65
C THR A 211 -27.79 6.43 13.92
N ARG A 212 -26.62 6.43 14.57
CA ARG A 212 -25.37 6.92 13.96
C ARG A 212 -24.96 6.08 12.76
N ARG A 213 -25.08 4.76 12.84
CA ARG A 213 -24.83 3.86 11.72
C ARG A 213 -25.75 4.17 10.53
N ALA A 214 -27.05 4.30 10.76
CA ALA A 214 -28.01 4.61 9.70
C ALA A 214 -27.73 5.97 9.03
N GLU A 215 -27.28 6.96 9.80
CA GLU A 215 -26.84 8.25 9.27
C GLU A 215 -25.61 8.11 8.36
N LEU A 216 -24.59 7.36 8.80
CA LEU A 216 -23.37 7.11 8.02
C LEU A 216 -23.67 6.35 6.73
N GLU A 217 -24.51 5.31 6.80
CA GLU A 217 -24.96 4.55 5.62
C GLU A 217 -25.66 5.46 4.61
N ARG A 218 -26.56 6.35 5.08
CA ARG A 218 -27.24 7.32 4.21
C ARG A 218 -26.27 8.28 3.53
N ARG A 219 -25.32 8.85 4.29
CA ARG A 219 -24.31 9.76 3.74
C ARG A 219 -23.41 9.06 2.72
N TYR A 220 -23.02 7.82 3.00
CA TYR A 220 -22.21 7.03 2.09
C TYR A 220 -22.96 6.74 0.79
N ALA A 221 -24.22 6.31 0.89
CA ALA A 221 -25.08 6.08 -0.28
C ALA A 221 -25.22 7.36 -1.14
N GLN A 222 -25.47 8.51 -0.51
CA GLN A 222 -25.57 9.80 -1.20
C GLN A 222 -24.25 10.18 -1.90
N ARG A 223 -23.10 9.91 -1.27
CA ARG A 223 -21.80 10.14 -1.89
C ARG A 223 -21.59 9.24 -3.12
N LEU A 224 -21.98 7.97 -3.05
CA LEU A 224 -21.91 7.05 -4.20
C LEU A 224 -22.78 7.56 -5.36
N GLU A 225 -23.99 8.05 -5.05
CA GLU A 225 -24.90 8.64 -6.02
C GLU A 225 -24.27 9.87 -6.71
N TRP A 226 -23.70 10.80 -5.94
CA TRP A 226 -23.02 11.97 -6.49
C TRP A 226 -21.82 11.60 -7.39
N MET A 227 -21.05 10.58 -7.01
CA MET A 227 -19.97 10.08 -7.87
C MET A 227 -20.52 9.49 -9.17
N GLY A 228 -21.61 8.73 -9.11
CA GLY A 228 -22.28 8.21 -10.29
C GLY A 228 -22.77 9.33 -11.22
N GLU A 229 -23.46 10.32 -10.67
CA GLU A 229 -23.95 11.50 -11.39
C GLU A 229 -22.81 12.30 -12.04
N ALA A 230 -21.69 12.47 -11.35
CA ALA A 230 -20.51 13.13 -11.91
C ALA A 230 -19.93 12.36 -13.11
N LEU A 231 -19.85 11.04 -13.03
CA LEU A 231 -19.36 10.21 -14.13
C LEU A 231 -20.29 10.26 -15.35
N VAL A 232 -21.61 10.31 -15.14
CA VAL A 232 -22.59 10.51 -16.21
C VAL A 232 -22.42 11.89 -16.86
N ALA A 233 -22.32 12.95 -16.05
CA ALA A 233 -22.09 14.32 -16.51
C ALA A 233 -20.82 14.43 -17.38
N ILE A 234 -19.73 13.78 -16.97
CA ILE A 234 -18.49 13.69 -17.74
C ILE A 234 -18.72 12.98 -19.08
N ALA A 235 -19.44 11.86 -19.08
CA ALA A 235 -19.73 11.09 -20.29
C ALA A 235 -20.61 11.86 -21.29
N GLU A 236 -21.52 12.70 -20.79
CA GLU A 236 -22.43 13.52 -21.60
C GLU A 236 -21.83 14.88 -22.01
N GLY A 237 -20.64 15.23 -21.49
CA GLY A 237 -19.99 16.51 -21.76
C GLY A 237 -20.68 17.70 -21.09
N GLU A 238 -21.39 17.46 -19.98
CA GLU A 238 -22.00 18.52 -19.18
C GLU A 238 -20.92 19.45 -18.59
N GLY A 239 -21.13 20.76 -18.67
CA GLY A 239 -20.23 21.75 -18.09
C GLY A 239 -20.32 21.77 -16.56
N ALA A 240 -19.20 22.06 -15.87
CA ALA A 240 -19.11 22.02 -14.42
C ALA A 240 -20.12 22.94 -13.69
N GLU A 241 -20.45 24.10 -14.26
CA GLU A 241 -21.45 25.01 -13.68
C GLU A 241 -22.88 24.45 -13.79
N ALA A 242 -23.22 23.81 -14.91
CA ALA A 242 -24.52 23.19 -15.12
C ALA A 242 -24.71 21.99 -14.18
N PHE A 243 -23.67 21.15 -14.05
CA PHE A 243 -23.64 20.04 -13.11
C PHE A 243 -23.84 20.51 -11.66
N ARG A 244 -23.11 21.55 -11.25
CA ARG A 244 -23.20 22.10 -9.89
C ARG A 244 -24.59 22.64 -9.59
N ALA A 245 -25.17 23.41 -10.52
CA ALA A 245 -26.52 23.96 -10.35
C ALA A 245 -27.58 22.85 -10.26
N ARG A 246 -27.43 21.78 -11.05
CA ARG A 246 -28.35 20.64 -11.06
C ARG A 246 -28.30 19.81 -9.78
N LEU A 247 -27.10 19.56 -9.25
CA LEU A 247 -26.90 18.59 -8.16
C LEU A 247 -26.92 19.20 -6.75
N PHE A 248 -26.55 20.49 -6.61
CA PHE A 248 -26.35 21.11 -5.30
C PHE A 248 -27.18 22.37 -5.03
N GLU A 249 -27.85 22.93 -6.04
CA GLU A 249 -28.61 24.18 -5.92
C GLU A 249 -30.13 24.00 -6.10
N SER A 250 -30.60 22.74 -6.10
CA SER A 250 -32.01 22.35 -6.12
C SER A 250 -32.65 22.33 -4.73
#